data_AF-X1VP80-F1
#
_entry.id   AF-X1VP80-F1
#
_cell.length_a   1.000
_cell.length_b   1.000
_cell.length_c   1.000
_cell.angle_alpha   90.00
_cell.angle_beta   90.00
_cell.angle_gamma   90.00
#
_symmetry.space_group_name_H-M   'P 1'
#
loop_
_entity.id
_entity.type
_entity.pdbx_description
1 polymer ?
#
loop_
_entity_poly.entity_id
_entity_poly.type
_entity_poly.pdbx_seq_one_letter_code
_entity_poly.pdbx_strand_id
1 'polypeptide(L)'
;MAEIFPVETRGIGKPDFSKEISSGQERAGLSLKYNQSLITLALLCTDEVAHPYDISWVKDLIPVGGSSHLYNVATGVTTPYTVPAGYTLNLIQQGFGANEDFEVLLFYNTLLVLMPSTTFVGGGYVYANMVVPYNTAALDPTAASSHPIDIVVKNKGRGPLRGG
;
A
#
# COMPACT_ATOMS: atom_id res chain seq x y z
N MET A 1 -18.60 7.89 57.89
CA MET A 1 -17.77 6.68 57.84
C MET A 1 -18.22 5.93 56.60
N ALA A 2 -17.39 5.86 55.55
CA ALA A 2 -17.79 5.33 54.25
C ALA A 2 -17.70 3.80 54.24
N GLU A 3 -18.76 3.14 53.80
CA GLU A 3 -18.88 1.68 53.71
C GLU A 3 -18.17 1.21 52.42
N ILE A 4 -17.20 0.30 52.56
CA ILE A 4 -16.44 -0.26 51.43
C ILE A 4 -17.02 -1.62 51.10
N PHE A 5 -17.50 -1.80 49.87
CA PHE A 5 -17.97 -3.07 49.34
C PHE A 5 -16.85 -3.73 48.51
N PRO A 6 -16.24 -4.85 48.95
CA PRO A 6 -15.26 -5.56 48.13
C PRO A 6 -15.98 -6.31 47.00
N VAL A 7 -15.68 -5.95 45.75
CA VAL A 7 -16.11 -6.71 44.57
C VAL A 7 -15.11 -7.85 44.34
N GLU A 8 -15.51 -9.09 44.59
CA GLU A 8 -14.73 -10.26 44.22
C GLU A 8 -14.84 -10.51 42.71
N THR A 9 -13.81 -10.11 41.95
CA THR A 9 -13.68 -10.50 40.54
C THR A 9 -13.33 -11.98 40.44
N ARG A 10 -14.32 -12.82 40.09
CA ARG A 10 -14.09 -14.20 39.63
C ARG A 10 -13.92 -14.21 38.11
N GLY A 11 -12.68 -14.20 37.64
CA GLY A 11 -12.31 -14.51 36.27
C GLY A 11 -11.27 -15.64 36.24
N ILE A 12 -11.68 -16.82 35.80
CA ILE A 12 -10.79 -17.98 35.58
C ILE A 12 -10.32 -17.90 34.13
N GLY A 13 -9.03 -17.65 33.91
CA GLY A 13 -8.37 -17.69 32.60
C GLY A 13 -8.07 -16.32 31.99
N LYS A 14 -6.89 -16.20 31.35
CA LYS A 14 -6.61 -15.08 30.45
C LYS A 14 -7.65 -15.08 29.32
N PRO A 15 -8.12 -13.93 28.82
CA PRO A 15 -8.95 -13.89 27.63
C PRO A 15 -8.23 -14.62 26.51
N ASP A 16 -8.87 -15.66 25.97
CA ASP A 16 -8.34 -16.43 24.85
C ASP A 16 -8.60 -15.63 23.56
N PHE A 17 -7.62 -14.81 23.20
CA PHE A 17 -7.62 -14.01 21.97
C PHE A 17 -7.37 -14.85 20.70
N SER A 18 -7.19 -16.17 20.80
CA SER A 18 -6.90 -17.02 19.63
C SER A 18 -8.01 -17.00 18.57
N LYS A 19 -9.25 -16.69 18.97
CA LYS A 19 -10.39 -16.52 18.04
C LYS A 19 -10.54 -15.12 17.45
N GLU A 20 -10.01 -14.07 18.10
CA GLU A 20 -9.99 -12.72 17.52
C GLU A 20 -8.90 -12.57 16.45
N ILE A 21 -7.81 -13.35 16.56
CA ILE A 21 -6.71 -13.33 15.59
C ILE A 21 -7.13 -13.90 14.22
N SER A 22 -8.22 -14.70 14.13
CA SER A 22 -8.61 -15.33 12.86
C SER A 22 -9.64 -14.57 12.02
N SER A 23 -10.26 -13.50 12.54
CA SER A 23 -11.28 -12.73 11.82
C SER A 23 -11.06 -11.22 11.79
N GLY A 24 -10.09 -10.69 12.54
CA GLY A 24 -9.69 -9.29 12.46
C GLY A 24 -8.66 -9.05 11.36
N GLN A 25 -9.10 -8.68 10.14
CA GLN A 25 -8.27 -7.84 9.25
C GLN A 25 -8.20 -6.39 9.78
N GLU A 26 -8.03 -6.22 11.09
CA GLU A 26 -7.89 -4.90 11.70
C GLU A 26 -6.41 -4.54 11.74
N ARG A 27 -6.01 -3.69 10.80
CA ARG A 27 -4.91 -2.77 11.04
C ARG A 27 -5.45 -1.71 11.98
N ALA A 28 -4.76 -1.39 13.07
CA ALA A 28 -5.22 -0.38 14.03
C ALA A 28 -5.66 0.91 13.29
N GLY A 29 -6.97 1.20 13.29
CA GLY A 29 -7.57 2.41 12.70
C GLY A 29 -8.24 2.27 11.32
N LEU A 30 -8.30 1.09 10.69
CA LEU A 30 -9.04 0.88 9.43
C LEU A 30 -10.09 -0.24 9.58
N SER A 31 -11.37 0.15 9.59
CA SER A 31 -12.49 -0.79 9.58
C SER A 31 -13.16 -0.80 8.20
N LEU A 32 -13.26 -1.99 7.59
CA LEU A 32 -13.92 -2.18 6.30
C LEU A 32 -15.41 -2.43 6.50
N LYS A 33 -16.24 -1.78 5.68
CA LYS A 33 -17.66 -2.08 5.58
C LYS A 33 -17.90 -3.31 4.71
N TYR A 34 -19.11 -3.85 4.77
CA TYR A 34 -19.58 -4.88 3.83
C TYR A 34 -19.33 -4.43 2.38
N ASN A 35 -18.71 -5.30 1.57
CA ASN A 35 -18.25 -5.08 0.20
C ASN A 35 -17.05 -4.13 0.00
N GLN A 36 -16.35 -3.74 1.07
CA GLN A 36 -15.04 -3.09 0.94
C GLN A 36 -13.91 -4.12 1.03
N SER A 37 -12.88 -3.94 0.22
CA SER A 37 -11.66 -4.73 0.25
C SER A 37 -10.44 -3.82 0.26
N LEU A 38 -9.34 -4.34 0.79
CA LEU A 38 -8.03 -3.69 0.70
C LEU A 38 -7.21 -4.38 -0.39
N ILE A 39 -6.54 -3.55 -1.17
CA ILE A 39 -5.48 -3.98 -2.07
C ILE A 39 -4.16 -3.39 -1.59
N THR A 40 -3.11 -4.20 -1.66
CA THR A 40 -1.74 -3.75 -1.37
C THR A 40 -0.95 -3.86 -2.65
N LEU A 41 -0.44 -2.71 -3.10
CA LEU A 41 0.45 -2.61 -4.24
C LEU A 41 1.84 -2.26 -3.71
N ALA A 42 2.86 -3.03 -4.07
CA ALA A 42 4.21 -2.84 -3.54
C ALA A 42 5.28 -3.14 -4.60
N LEU A 43 6.46 -2.57 -4.38
CA LEU A 43 7.68 -2.88 -5.10
C LEU A 43 8.83 -2.74 -4.10
N LEU A 44 9.72 -3.71 -4.05
CA LEU A 44 10.98 -3.61 -3.33
C LEU A 44 12.11 -3.94 -4.29
N CYS A 45 13.02 -2.99 -4.50
CA CYS A 45 14.21 -3.16 -5.33
C CYS A 45 15.43 -3.21 -4.42
N THR A 46 16.07 -4.38 -4.31
CA THR A 46 17.18 -4.58 -3.37
C THR A 46 18.13 -5.67 -3.85
N ASP A 47 19.41 -5.50 -3.52
CA ASP A 47 20.50 -6.47 -3.70
C ASP A 47 21.15 -6.88 -2.36
N GLU A 48 20.58 -6.42 -1.23
CA GLU A 48 21.17 -6.58 0.11
C GLU A 48 21.24 -8.04 0.56
N VAL A 49 20.20 -8.84 0.27
CA VAL A 49 20.10 -10.22 0.73
C VAL A 49 19.39 -11.05 -0.32
N ALA A 50 19.95 -12.22 -0.66
CA ALA A 50 19.26 -13.21 -1.46
C ALA A 50 18.03 -13.75 -0.69
N HIS A 51 16.84 -13.55 -1.23
CA HIS A 51 15.61 -14.05 -0.62
C HIS A 51 15.53 -15.57 -0.81
N PRO A 52 15.23 -16.36 0.25
CA PRO A 52 15.19 -17.81 0.15
C PRO A 52 13.95 -18.36 -0.59
N TYR A 53 13.07 -17.47 -1.06
CA TYR A 53 11.85 -17.78 -1.80
C TYR A 53 11.61 -16.68 -2.86
N ASP A 54 10.97 -17.06 -3.97
CA ASP A 54 10.62 -16.13 -5.04
C ASP A 54 9.45 -15.24 -4.61
N ILE A 55 9.71 -13.95 -4.44
CA ILE A 55 8.71 -12.94 -4.10
C ILE A 55 8.58 -12.02 -5.31
N SER A 56 7.45 -12.11 -6.01
CA SER A 56 7.31 -11.45 -7.31
C SER A 56 7.42 -9.91 -7.26
N TRP A 57 7.18 -9.29 -6.10
CA TRP A 57 7.28 -7.85 -5.88
C TRP A 57 8.64 -7.41 -5.32
N VAL A 58 9.57 -8.35 -5.10
CA VAL A 58 10.98 -8.05 -4.84
C VAL A 58 11.78 -8.24 -6.12
N LYS A 59 12.61 -7.25 -6.44
CA LYS A 59 13.32 -7.12 -7.72
C LYS A 59 14.75 -6.68 -7.51
N ASP A 60 15.54 -6.88 -8.55
CA ASP A 60 16.85 -6.24 -8.69
C ASP A 60 16.73 -4.72 -8.71
N LEU A 61 17.86 -4.04 -8.53
CA LEU A 61 17.94 -2.59 -8.56
C LEU A 61 17.41 -2.02 -9.88
N ILE A 62 16.68 -0.90 -9.81
CA ILE A 62 16.19 -0.24 -11.02
C ILE A 62 17.35 0.57 -11.62
N PRO A 63 17.78 0.31 -12.87
CA PRO A 63 18.89 1.05 -13.48
C PRO A 63 18.53 2.54 -13.67
N VAL A 64 19.55 3.39 -13.84
CA VAL A 64 19.37 4.84 -14.08
C VAL A 64 18.48 5.06 -15.29
N GLY A 65 17.44 5.90 -15.14
CA GLY A 65 16.45 6.16 -16.19
C GLY A 65 15.43 5.03 -16.41
N GLY A 66 15.64 3.87 -15.78
CA GLY A 66 14.72 2.73 -15.80
C GLY A 66 13.47 2.98 -14.97
N SER A 67 12.51 2.06 -15.11
CA SER A 67 11.24 2.09 -14.40
C SER A 67 10.74 0.70 -14.08
N SER A 68 9.91 0.59 -13.06
CA SER A 68 9.21 -0.64 -12.71
C SER A 68 7.80 -0.31 -12.23
N HIS A 69 6.89 -1.25 -12.46
CA HIS A 69 5.51 -1.17 -12.00
C HIS A 69 5.40 -1.74 -10.60
N LEU A 70 4.39 -1.29 -9.83
CA LEU A 70 4.04 -1.96 -8.58
C LEU A 70 3.37 -3.30 -8.87
N TYR A 71 3.40 -4.18 -7.87
CA TYR A 71 2.81 -5.50 -7.93
C TYR A 71 1.68 -5.59 -6.92
N ASN A 72 0.59 -6.26 -7.29
CA ASN A 72 -0.41 -6.66 -6.32
C ASN A 72 0.17 -7.77 -5.43
N VAL A 73 0.34 -7.48 -4.15
CA VAL A 73 0.99 -8.39 -3.18
C VAL A 73 0.18 -9.69 -3.00
N ALA A 74 -1.15 -9.62 -3.13
CA ALA A 74 -2.00 -10.80 -2.94
C ALA A 74 -1.95 -11.77 -4.13
N THR A 75 -1.77 -11.27 -5.35
CA THR A 75 -1.77 -12.10 -6.58
C THR A 75 -0.38 -12.29 -7.19
N GLY A 76 0.59 -11.47 -6.77
CA GLY A 76 1.91 -11.41 -7.35
C GLY A 76 1.97 -10.82 -8.76
N VAL A 77 0.85 -10.31 -9.29
CA VAL A 77 0.75 -9.79 -10.66
C VAL A 77 1.12 -8.31 -10.69
N THR A 78 1.93 -7.92 -11.68
CA THR A 78 2.29 -6.53 -11.95
C THR A 78 1.06 -5.70 -12.31
N THR A 79 1.02 -4.44 -11.84
CA THR A 79 0.05 -3.45 -12.32
C THR A 79 0.21 -3.22 -13.83
N PRO A 80 -0.87 -2.88 -14.57
CA PRO A 80 -2.12 -2.27 -14.09
C PRO A 80 -3.07 -3.21 -13.33
N TYR A 81 -3.65 -2.71 -12.23
CA TYR A 81 -4.77 -3.33 -11.52
C TYR A 81 -6.10 -2.81 -12.09
N THR A 82 -7.00 -3.70 -12.50
CA THR A 82 -8.31 -3.30 -13.02
C THR A 82 -9.31 -3.12 -11.88
N VAL A 83 -9.77 -1.90 -11.68
CA VAL A 83 -10.93 -1.59 -10.83
C VAL A 83 -12.19 -2.00 -11.61
N PRO A 84 -13.01 -2.92 -11.10
CA PRO A 84 -14.23 -3.36 -11.80
C PRO A 84 -15.28 -2.24 -11.87
N ALA A 85 -16.16 -2.31 -12.87
CA ALA A 85 -17.34 -1.47 -12.92
C ALA A 85 -18.20 -1.66 -11.65
N GLY A 86 -18.77 -0.57 -11.14
CA GLY A 86 -19.51 -0.51 -9.88
C GLY A 86 -18.63 -0.30 -8.64
N TYR A 87 -17.29 -0.27 -8.79
CA TYR A 87 -16.36 -0.06 -7.69
C TYR A 87 -15.51 1.20 -7.88
N THR A 88 -15.11 1.79 -6.76
CA THR A 88 -14.18 2.92 -6.73
C THR A 88 -12.93 2.55 -5.93
N LEU A 89 -11.78 3.03 -6.36
CA LEU A 89 -10.52 2.87 -5.63
C LEU A 89 -10.18 4.16 -4.89
N ASN A 90 -9.83 4.02 -3.60
CA ASN A 90 -9.32 5.11 -2.77
C ASN A 90 -7.89 4.81 -2.35
N LEU A 91 -6.97 5.75 -2.55
CA LEU A 91 -5.61 5.64 -2.04
C LEU A 91 -5.59 6.06 -0.56
N ILE A 92 -5.60 5.09 0.34
CA ILE A 92 -5.73 5.35 1.78
C ILE A 92 -4.39 5.60 2.48
N GLN A 93 -3.30 5.03 1.95
CA GLN A 93 -1.98 5.12 2.54
C GLN A 93 -0.93 4.90 1.47
N GLN A 94 0.23 5.54 1.66
CA GLN A 94 1.43 5.26 0.91
C GLN A 94 2.68 5.35 1.80
N GLY A 95 3.72 4.65 1.40
CA GLY A 95 5.04 4.76 1.99
C GLY A 95 6.08 4.46 0.93
N PHE A 96 7.23 5.09 1.03
CA PHE A 96 8.38 4.82 0.17
C PHE A 96 9.68 5.19 0.88
N GLY A 97 10.74 4.48 0.55
CA GLY A 97 12.11 4.83 0.92
C GLY A 97 13.08 4.39 -0.16
N ALA A 98 13.89 5.31 -0.69
CA ALA A 98 14.90 4.99 -1.70
C ALA A 98 16.19 5.80 -1.50
N ASN A 99 17.31 5.25 -2.00
CA ASN A 99 18.64 5.85 -1.91
C ASN A 99 19.00 6.81 -3.06
N GLU A 100 18.18 6.85 -4.10
CA GLU A 100 18.40 7.61 -5.33
C GLU A 100 17.17 8.47 -5.63
N ASP A 101 17.33 9.49 -6.46
CA ASP A 101 16.20 10.32 -6.90
C ASP A 101 15.18 9.47 -7.66
N PHE A 102 13.89 9.67 -7.37
CA PHE A 102 12.84 8.89 -8.01
C PHE A 102 11.51 9.61 -8.09
N GLU A 103 10.66 9.11 -8.97
CA GLU A 103 9.27 9.54 -9.11
C GLU A 103 8.36 8.33 -8.96
N VAL A 104 7.20 8.55 -8.34
CA VAL A 104 6.08 7.62 -8.39
C VAL A 104 4.99 8.28 -9.22
N LEU A 105 4.47 7.56 -10.21
CA LEU A 105 3.49 8.05 -11.16
C LEU A 105 2.25 7.14 -11.10
N LEU A 106 1.07 7.72 -10.89
CA LEU A 106 -0.19 6.98 -10.87
C LEU A 106 -0.99 7.33 -12.12
N PHE A 107 -1.28 6.31 -12.92
CA PHE A 107 -2.07 6.41 -14.14
C PHE A 107 -3.46 5.80 -13.93
N TYR A 108 -4.47 6.49 -14.47
CA TYR A 108 -5.84 6.01 -14.61
C TYR A 108 -6.14 5.82 -16.10
N ASN A 109 -6.41 4.58 -16.50
CA ASN A 109 -6.38 4.12 -17.89
C ASN A 109 -5.01 4.34 -18.54
N THR A 110 -4.76 5.56 -18.98
CA THR A 110 -3.50 6.04 -19.59
C THR A 110 -3.16 7.48 -19.17
N LEU A 111 -4.04 8.13 -18.42
CA LEU A 111 -3.88 9.50 -17.98
C LEU A 111 -3.08 9.53 -16.68
N LEU A 112 -1.99 10.30 -16.63
CA LEU A 112 -1.30 10.61 -15.38
C LEU A 112 -2.21 11.49 -14.52
N VAL A 113 -2.65 10.98 -13.38
CA VAL A 113 -3.65 11.65 -12.52
C VAL A 113 -3.09 12.04 -11.17
N LEU A 114 -1.99 11.44 -10.73
CA LEU A 114 -1.30 11.78 -9.50
C LEU A 114 0.20 11.45 -9.62
N MET A 115 1.03 12.26 -8.98
CA MET A 115 2.44 11.96 -8.73
C MET A 115 2.63 11.80 -7.22
N PRO A 116 2.45 10.59 -6.66
CA PRO A 116 2.46 10.42 -5.21
C PRO A 116 3.84 10.68 -4.57
N SER A 117 4.89 10.69 -5.39
CA SER A 117 6.24 11.14 -5.07
C SER A 117 6.79 11.97 -6.23
N THR A 118 7.19 13.21 -5.95
CA THR A 118 8.00 14.04 -6.86
C THR A 118 9.48 13.81 -6.58
N THR A 119 10.35 14.12 -7.54
CA THR A 119 11.80 13.89 -7.42
C THR A 119 12.39 14.36 -6.09
N PHE A 120 12.80 13.41 -5.23
CA PHE A 120 13.58 13.67 -4.02
C PHE A 120 15.07 13.66 -4.37
N VAL A 121 15.74 14.80 -4.22
CA VAL A 121 17.18 14.88 -4.52
C VAL A 121 18.00 14.19 -3.42
N GLY A 122 18.84 13.24 -3.81
CA GLY A 122 19.64 12.40 -2.90
C GLY A 122 18.88 11.24 -2.28
N GLY A 123 17.73 10.85 -2.86
CA GLY A 123 16.82 9.89 -2.24
C GLY A 123 15.99 10.50 -1.11
N GLY A 124 15.23 9.65 -0.41
CA GLY A 124 14.33 10.11 0.64
C GLY A 124 13.49 9.00 1.26
N TYR A 125 12.86 9.32 2.38
CA TYR A 125 11.89 8.47 3.05
C TYR A 125 10.62 9.27 3.29
N VAL A 126 9.47 8.68 2.99
CA VAL A 126 8.16 9.21 3.37
C VAL A 126 7.34 8.06 3.91
N TYR A 127 6.90 8.22 5.15
CA TYR A 127 5.79 7.46 5.67
C TYR A 127 4.58 8.38 5.75
N ALA A 128 3.64 8.22 4.82
CA ALA A 128 2.41 9.00 4.83
C ALA A 128 1.26 8.08 5.20
N ASN A 129 0.90 8.08 6.49
CA ASN A 129 -0.45 7.65 6.92
C ASN A 129 -1.50 8.74 6.66
N MET A 130 -1.21 9.67 5.73
CA MET A 130 -2.21 10.62 5.28
C MET A 130 -3.18 9.88 4.37
N VAL A 131 -4.47 10.18 4.56
CA VAL A 131 -5.47 9.96 3.51
C VAL A 131 -5.00 10.72 2.29
N VAL A 132 -4.50 10.02 1.27
CA VAL A 132 -4.15 10.65 0.00
C VAL A 132 -5.48 10.96 -0.69
N PRO A 133 -5.73 12.20 -1.14
CA PRO A 133 -7.02 12.59 -1.72
C PRO A 133 -7.18 12.08 -3.16
N TYR A 134 -6.84 10.81 -3.40
CA TYR A 134 -7.09 10.16 -4.68
C TYR A 134 -8.24 9.17 -4.54
N ASN A 135 -9.29 9.45 -5.31
CA ASN A 135 -10.46 8.59 -5.45
C ASN A 135 -10.82 8.55 -6.94
N THR A 136 -10.98 7.35 -7.50
CA THR A 136 -11.40 7.19 -8.90
C THR A 136 -12.78 7.78 -9.18
N ALA A 137 -13.63 7.99 -8.16
CA ALA A 137 -14.91 8.67 -8.28
C ALA A 137 -14.76 10.14 -8.73
N ALA A 138 -13.59 10.77 -8.58
CA ALA A 138 -13.34 12.09 -9.14
C ALA A 138 -13.21 12.06 -10.69
N LEU A 139 -12.92 10.89 -11.25
CA LEU A 139 -12.70 10.69 -12.69
C LEU A 139 -13.90 9.99 -13.36
N ASP A 140 -14.49 8.99 -12.69
CA ASP A 140 -15.77 8.38 -13.03
C ASP A 140 -16.69 8.35 -11.79
N PRO A 141 -17.52 9.39 -11.58
CA PRO A 141 -18.41 9.49 -10.42
C PRO A 141 -19.47 8.38 -10.35
N THR A 142 -19.74 7.72 -11.47
CA THR A 142 -20.76 6.66 -11.55
C THR A 142 -20.18 5.27 -11.40
N ALA A 143 -18.85 5.13 -11.46
CA ALA A 143 -18.17 3.85 -11.59
C ALA A 143 -18.78 2.97 -12.70
N ALA A 144 -19.23 3.57 -13.80
CA ALA A 144 -19.98 2.87 -14.84
C ALA A 144 -19.10 1.91 -15.64
N SER A 145 -17.79 2.14 -15.68
CA SER A 145 -16.84 1.34 -16.46
C SER A 145 -15.74 0.74 -15.59
N SER A 146 -15.08 -0.32 -16.09
CA SER A 146 -13.87 -0.84 -15.47
C SER A 146 -12.64 -0.05 -15.92
N HIS A 147 -11.72 0.21 -15.01
CA HIS A 147 -10.59 1.09 -15.24
C HIS A 147 -9.27 0.48 -14.74
N PRO A 148 -8.26 0.31 -15.61
CA PRO A 148 -6.92 -0.03 -15.16
C PRO A 148 -6.25 1.13 -14.43
N ILE A 149 -5.65 0.81 -13.29
CA ILE A 149 -4.81 1.70 -12.48
C ILE A 149 -3.40 1.16 -12.50
N ASP A 150 -2.46 1.97 -12.96
CA ASP A 150 -1.05 1.62 -12.99
C ASP A 150 -0.25 2.55 -12.09
N ILE A 151 0.71 1.99 -11.36
CA ILE A 151 1.62 2.78 -10.53
C ILE A 151 3.04 2.41 -10.93
N VAL A 152 3.78 3.42 -11.38
CA VAL A 152 5.13 3.25 -11.93
C VAL A 152 6.12 4.02 -11.07
N VAL A 153 7.18 3.33 -10.66
CA VAL A 153 8.37 3.92 -10.04
C VAL A 153 9.41 4.16 -11.12
N LYS A 154 9.96 5.36 -11.19
CA LYS A 154 11.01 5.72 -12.15
C LYS A 154 12.26 6.21 -11.43
N ASN A 155 13.41 5.63 -11.78
CA ASN A 155 14.70 6.07 -11.27
C ASN A 155 15.13 7.34 -12.02
N LYS A 156 15.28 8.43 -11.27
CA LYS A 156 15.77 9.75 -11.71
C LYS A 156 17.13 10.12 -11.13
N GLY A 157 17.70 9.22 -10.34
CA GLY A 157 18.97 9.41 -9.66
C GLY A 157 20.17 9.25 -10.59
N ARG A 158 21.34 9.12 -9.97
CA ARG A 158 22.62 8.97 -10.66
C ARG A 158 23.17 7.55 -10.57
N GLY A 159 22.65 6.74 -9.66
CA GLY A 159 22.96 5.33 -9.48
C GLY A 159 21.76 4.40 -9.65
N PRO A 160 21.97 3.07 -9.61
CA PRO A 160 20.89 2.10 -9.53
C PRO A 160 20.06 2.33 -8.26
N LEU A 161 18.74 2.38 -8.42
CA LEU A 161 17.81 2.65 -7.33
C LEU A 161 17.58 1.39 -6.51
N ARG A 162 17.81 1.54 -5.21
CA ARG A 162 17.51 0.60 -4.13
C ARG A 162 16.45 1.23 -3.22
N GLY A 163 15.41 0.48 -2.91
CA GLY A 163 14.30 1.00 -2.10
C GLY A 163 12.96 0.35 -2.41
N GLY A 164 11.91 0.83 -1.77
CA GLY A 164 10.55 0.36 -1.94
C GLY A 164 9.54 1.22 -1.21
#